data_AF-A0A518JQT8-F1
#
_entry.id   AF-A0A518JQT8-F1
#
_cell.length_a   1.000
_cell.length_b   1.000
_cell.length_c   1.000
_cell.angle_alpha   90.00
_cell.angle_beta   90.00
_cell.angle_gamma   90.00
#
_symmetry.space_group_name_H-M   'P 1'
#
loop_
_entity.id
_entity.type
_entity.pdbx_description
1 polymer ?
#
loop_
_entity_poly.entity_id
_entity_poly.type
_entity_poly.pdbx_seq_one_letter_code
_entity_poly.pdbx_strand_id
1 'polypeptide(L)'
;MSKSTQKRNGITLIEVMFAMGVMLIGLLGIASVIPVAANYARQTLENDIGTVYASHAVALINSSKFLEPKDLVFVNDETPGLGSDYLRNRPRREPGNFPAAGFQVGTTPSFCIDPWFLNHALSYRDTSGSVNGFHAGVFPYYDSDYSPAVSPNATAMPTGDPNQFPRLWRVFPEIITGSPALSRRIGGAIQSVFQNDDSLSMEFPDDPTLYPQQIAYTSQVGAASNIAVRRLAEGHYSWIATVTPSNSVIAAGAMKLSVVIIRDRVFVPHPSNPLTSTSPLNYAVSADAESNATNERLALITGAIGFVGGLGGSVTVEASTDMNDSIKAGQWVMLSQRNFNPSLPAVHVWYEVNNVSEPSPSTSFTGGWKRTVSLVGPDWPQPDMTSNATHMTIVENAIAVKEIEITL
;
A
#
# COMPACT_ATOMS: atom_id res chain seq x y z
N MET A 1 -37.69 -74.39 36.04
CA MET A 1 -37.22 -73.16 35.35
C MET A 1 -35.77 -72.93 35.72
N SER A 2 -34.83 -73.34 34.86
CA SER A 2 -33.40 -73.06 35.02
C SER A 2 -33.12 -71.65 34.48
N LYS A 3 -32.70 -70.72 35.35
CA LYS A 3 -32.24 -69.39 34.94
C LYS A 3 -30.88 -69.55 34.24
N SER A 4 -30.82 -69.31 32.93
CA SER A 4 -29.55 -69.21 32.23
C SER A 4 -28.80 -67.99 32.76
N THR A 5 -27.73 -68.22 33.50
CA THR A 5 -26.80 -67.16 33.93
C THR A 5 -26.13 -66.60 32.68
N GLN A 6 -26.60 -65.44 32.23
CA GLN A 6 -26.03 -64.70 31.13
C GLN A 6 -24.58 -64.34 31.50
N LYS A 7 -23.61 -64.97 30.83
CA LYS A 7 -22.18 -64.65 31.00
C LYS A 7 -22.00 -63.18 30.68
N ARG A 8 -21.57 -62.39 31.67
CA ARG A 8 -21.12 -61.02 31.45
C ARG A 8 -19.78 -61.11 30.74
N ASN A 9 -19.73 -60.67 29.49
CA ASN A 9 -18.48 -60.55 28.76
C ASN A 9 -17.65 -59.46 29.44
N GLY A 10 -16.50 -59.82 30.01
CA GLY A 10 -15.58 -58.86 30.59
C GLY A 10 -14.92 -58.06 29.46
N ILE A 11 -14.91 -56.72 29.59
CA ILE A 11 -14.13 -55.85 28.72
C ILE A 11 -12.65 -56.15 28.98
N THR A 12 -11.91 -56.42 27.91
CA THR A 12 -10.50 -56.75 28.04
C THR A 12 -9.66 -55.49 28.19
N LEU A 13 -8.56 -55.57 28.95
CA LEU A 13 -7.64 -54.43 29.12
C LEU A 13 -7.09 -53.94 27.77
N ILE A 14 -6.91 -54.85 26.82
CA ILE A 14 -6.48 -54.51 25.46
C ILE A 14 -7.53 -53.69 24.68
N GLU A 15 -8.82 -53.94 24.89
CA GLU A 15 -9.91 -53.17 24.27
C GLU A 15 -9.98 -51.74 24.82
N VAL A 16 -9.76 -51.56 26.13
CA VAL A 16 -9.65 -50.23 26.75
C VAL A 16 -8.43 -49.48 26.24
N MET A 17 -7.27 -50.14 26.15
CA MET A 17 -6.05 -49.52 25.62
C MET A 17 -6.21 -49.13 24.15
N PHE A 18 -6.87 -49.96 23.34
CA PHE A 18 -7.16 -49.64 21.94
C PHE A 18 -8.11 -48.45 21.82
N ALA A 19 -9.17 -48.41 22.62
CA ALA A 19 -10.09 -47.28 22.66
C ALA A 19 -9.40 -45.97 23.07
N MET A 20 -8.50 -46.01 24.06
CA MET A 20 -7.67 -44.87 24.45
C MET A 20 -6.72 -44.45 23.31
N GLY A 21 -6.09 -45.40 22.63
CA GLY A 21 -5.21 -45.13 21.48
C GLY A 21 -5.94 -44.42 20.33
N VAL A 22 -7.12 -44.93 19.95
CA VAL A 22 -7.96 -44.31 18.91
C VAL A 22 -8.42 -42.91 19.33
N MET A 23 -8.83 -42.73 20.59
CA MET A 23 -9.22 -41.41 21.11
C MET A 23 -8.06 -40.41 21.07
N LEU A 24 -6.85 -40.82 21.46
CA LEU A 24 -5.66 -39.96 21.45
C LEU A 24 -5.27 -39.54 20.03
N ILE A 25 -5.30 -40.46 19.07
CA ILE A 25 -5.04 -40.15 17.65
C ILE A 25 -6.11 -39.20 17.12
N GLY A 26 -7.39 -39.41 17.47
CA GLY A 26 -8.49 -38.52 17.09
C GLY A 26 -8.33 -37.11 17.66
N LEU A 27 -7.97 -36.99 18.94
CA LEU A 27 -7.72 -35.69 19.59
C LEU A 27 -6.51 -34.98 18.99
N LEU A 28 -5.43 -35.72 18.66
CA LEU A 28 -4.25 -35.15 18.01
C LEU A 28 -4.57 -34.67 16.59
N GLY A 29 -5.41 -35.41 15.86
CA GLY A 29 -5.94 -35.00 14.56
C GLY A 29 -6.70 -33.66 14.64
N ILE A 30 -7.64 -33.52 15.58
CA ILE A 30 -8.39 -32.27 15.78
C ILE A 30 -7.45 -31.13 16.18
N ALA A 31 -6.52 -31.37 17.10
CA ALA A 31 -5.56 -30.37 17.54
C ALA A 31 -4.69 -29.83 16.40
N SER A 32 -4.37 -30.66 15.39
CA SER A 32 -3.59 -30.24 14.23
C SER A 32 -4.37 -29.34 13.25
N VAL A 33 -5.70 -29.44 13.22
CA VAL A 33 -6.56 -28.68 12.29
C VAL A 33 -6.91 -27.29 12.85
N ILE A 34 -6.96 -27.13 14.18
CA ILE A 34 -7.36 -25.87 14.83
C ILE A 34 -6.52 -24.67 14.37
N PRO A 35 -5.17 -24.72 14.31
CA PRO A 35 -4.37 -23.56 13.88
C PRO A 35 -4.62 -23.17 12.42
N VAL A 36 -4.83 -24.17 11.55
CA VAL A 36 -5.10 -23.96 10.12
C VAL A 36 -6.48 -23.31 9.94
N ALA A 37 -7.50 -23.82 10.62
CA ALA A 37 -8.84 -23.24 10.61
C ALA A 37 -8.85 -21.81 11.16
N ALA A 38 -8.11 -21.54 12.24
CA ALA A 38 -7.97 -20.20 12.80
C ALA A 38 -7.30 -19.22 11.82
N ASN A 39 -6.28 -19.67 11.07
CA ASN A 39 -5.63 -18.85 10.05
C ASN A 39 -6.59 -18.51 8.89
N TYR A 40 -7.33 -19.51 8.38
CA TYR A 40 -8.34 -19.28 7.34
C TYR A 40 -9.47 -18.37 7.81
N ALA A 41 -9.94 -18.52 9.05
CA ALA A 41 -10.96 -17.66 9.62
C ALA A 41 -10.48 -16.21 9.73
N ARG A 42 -9.21 -15.99 10.14
CA ARG A 42 -8.61 -14.65 10.19
C ARG A 42 -8.48 -14.02 8.80
N GLN A 43 -7.99 -14.77 7.81
CA GLN A 43 -7.87 -14.28 6.43
C GLN A 43 -9.25 -13.93 5.84
N THR A 44 -10.27 -14.74 6.11
CA THR A 44 -11.64 -14.47 5.68
C THR A 44 -12.16 -13.18 6.30
N LEU A 45 -11.96 -13.00 7.61
CA LEU A 45 -12.35 -11.76 8.31
C LEU A 45 -11.62 -10.53 7.75
N GLU A 46 -10.32 -10.62 7.49
CA GLU A 46 -9.53 -9.53 6.91
C GLU A 46 -10.01 -9.17 5.49
N ASN A 47 -10.40 -10.17 4.69
CA ASN A 47 -10.97 -9.96 3.35
C ASN A 47 -12.37 -9.31 3.41
N ASP A 48 -13.21 -9.73 4.35
CA ASP A 48 -14.56 -9.16 4.55
C ASP A 48 -14.45 -7.68 4.98
N ILE A 49 -13.59 -7.40 5.95
CA ILE A 49 -13.28 -6.03 6.40
C ILE A 49 -12.74 -5.23 5.22
N GLY A 50 -11.73 -5.74 4.51
CA GLY A 50 -11.14 -5.06 3.36
C GLY A 50 -12.19 -4.68 2.30
N THR A 51 -13.15 -5.57 2.02
CA THR A 51 -14.22 -5.33 1.04
C THR A 51 -15.18 -4.23 1.48
N VAL A 52 -15.57 -4.21 2.75
CA VAL A 52 -16.46 -3.17 3.32
C VAL A 52 -15.75 -1.81 3.29
N TYR A 53 -14.50 -1.75 3.75
CA TYR A 53 -13.71 -0.53 3.77
C TYR A 53 -13.45 0.02 2.36
N ALA A 54 -13.13 -0.84 1.41
CA ALA A 54 -12.92 -0.43 0.03
C ALA A 54 -14.22 0.12 -0.60
N SER A 55 -15.36 -0.48 -0.29
CA SER A 55 -16.67 0.00 -0.76
C SER A 55 -17.01 1.37 -0.19
N HIS A 56 -16.70 1.61 1.09
CA HIS A 56 -16.87 2.91 1.72
C HIS A 56 -15.94 3.97 1.11
N ALA A 57 -14.66 3.64 0.89
CA ALA A 57 -13.71 4.54 0.25
C ALA A 57 -14.12 4.93 -1.18
N VAL A 58 -14.63 3.97 -1.97
CA VAL A 58 -15.22 4.27 -3.30
C VAL A 58 -16.42 5.22 -3.17
N ALA A 59 -17.33 4.98 -2.23
CA ALA A 59 -18.49 5.85 -2.01
C ALA A 59 -18.05 7.27 -1.61
N LEU A 60 -17.02 7.40 -0.78
CA LEU A 60 -16.44 8.68 -0.38
C LEU A 60 -15.84 9.42 -1.58
N ILE A 61 -15.00 8.74 -2.38
CA ILE A 61 -14.40 9.29 -3.61
C ILE A 61 -15.48 9.84 -4.55
N ASN A 62 -16.55 9.08 -4.76
CA ASN A 62 -17.65 9.48 -5.64
C ASN A 62 -18.48 10.64 -5.05
N SER A 63 -18.85 10.56 -3.77
CA SER A 63 -19.68 11.57 -3.12
C SER A 63 -18.97 12.92 -2.99
N SER A 64 -17.66 12.89 -2.78
CA SER A 64 -16.82 14.06 -2.59
C SER A 64 -16.17 14.55 -3.88
N LYS A 65 -16.48 13.91 -5.02
CA LYS A 65 -16.03 14.32 -6.36
C LYS A 65 -14.51 14.39 -6.50
N PHE A 66 -13.79 13.50 -5.80
CA PHE A 66 -12.32 13.50 -5.80
C PHE A 66 -11.70 13.13 -7.15
N LEU A 67 -12.51 12.70 -8.11
CA LEU A 67 -12.09 12.38 -9.46
C LEU A 67 -12.35 13.53 -10.45
N GLU A 68 -12.96 14.65 -10.03
CA GLU A 68 -13.17 15.79 -10.91
C GLU A 68 -11.82 16.45 -11.23
N PRO A 69 -11.36 16.42 -12.50
CA PRO A 69 -9.98 16.77 -12.80
C PRO A 69 -9.59 18.22 -12.52
N LYS A 70 -10.57 19.13 -12.52
CA LYS A 70 -10.40 20.54 -12.19
C LYS A 70 -10.07 20.78 -10.71
N ASP A 71 -10.40 19.82 -9.85
CA ASP A 71 -10.25 19.94 -8.40
C ASP A 71 -9.01 19.15 -7.92
N LEU A 72 -8.28 18.48 -8.81
CA LEU A 72 -7.07 17.73 -8.47
C LEU A 72 -5.85 18.66 -8.43
N VAL A 73 -5.19 18.68 -7.27
CA VAL A 73 -3.97 19.44 -7.00
C VAL A 73 -2.84 18.48 -6.66
N PHE A 74 -1.66 18.72 -7.21
CA PHE A 74 -0.48 17.94 -6.91
C PHE A 74 0.12 18.32 -5.55
N VAL A 75 0.84 17.39 -4.96
CA VAL A 75 1.77 17.71 -3.88
C VAL A 75 2.91 18.53 -4.44
N ASN A 76 2.76 19.84 -4.42
CA ASN A 76 3.81 20.74 -4.83
C ASN A 76 4.86 20.84 -3.72
N ASP A 77 6.12 20.67 -4.09
CA ASP A 77 7.30 20.92 -3.25
C ASP A 77 7.61 22.44 -3.21
N GLU A 78 6.58 23.25 -2.98
CA GLU A 78 6.68 24.71 -3.05
C GLU A 78 7.41 25.26 -1.82
N THR A 79 8.74 25.32 -1.92
CA THR A 79 9.53 26.33 -1.22
C THR A 79 8.96 27.73 -1.55
N PRO A 80 8.46 28.49 -0.56
CA PRO A 80 8.11 29.88 -0.77
C PRO A 80 9.41 30.68 -1.00
N GLY A 81 9.79 30.85 -2.27
CA GLY A 81 10.98 31.61 -2.66
C GLY A 81 11.76 31.05 -3.85
N LEU A 82 11.54 29.79 -4.24
CA LEU A 82 12.04 29.26 -5.50
C LEU A 82 10.91 29.40 -6.53
N GLY A 83 11.09 30.33 -7.46
CA GLY A 83 10.04 30.75 -8.40
C GLY A 83 9.39 29.60 -9.16
N SER A 84 8.16 29.86 -9.63
CA SER A 84 7.31 29.05 -10.52
C SER A 84 8.04 28.37 -11.71
N ASP A 85 9.28 28.78 -12.00
CA ASP A 85 10.18 28.14 -12.97
C ASP A 85 10.66 26.73 -12.57
N TYR A 86 10.62 26.33 -11.29
CA TYR A 86 11.05 24.98 -10.89
C TYR A 86 10.07 23.89 -11.37
N LEU A 87 8.76 24.19 -11.41
CA LEU A 87 7.73 23.32 -11.98
C LEU A 87 7.71 23.36 -13.52
N ARG A 88 8.29 24.40 -14.15
CA ARG A 88 8.37 24.53 -15.62
C ARG A 88 9.64 23.97 -16.23
N ASN A 89 10.75 23.93 -15.49
CA ASN A 89 12.08 23.63 -16.06
C ASN A 89 12.62 22.22 -15.82
N ARG A 90 11.80 21.28 -15.32
CA ARG A 90 12.10 19.84 -15.46
C ARG A 90 10.90 18.98 -15.88
N PRO A 91 10.57 18.99 -17.18
CA PRO A 91 10.15 17.81 -17.90
C PRO A 91 11.34 17.37 -18.74
N ARG A 92 12.10 16.34 -18.34
CA ARG A 92 13.08 15.81 -19.29
C ARG A 92 13.17 14.33 -19.48
N ARG A 93 12.59 13.46 -18.65
CA ARG A 93 12.76 12.02 -18.91
C ARG A 93 11.63 11.07 -18.51
N GLU A 94 10.46 11.53 -18.10
CA GLU A 94 9.24 10.72 -18.27
C GLU A 94 8.62 11.14 -19.63
N PRO A 95 8.44 10.26 -20.63
CA PRO A 95 7.84 10.60 -21.91
C PRO A 95 6.33 10.65 -21.68
N GLY A 96 5.90 11.76 -21.11
CA GLY A 96 4.53 11.96 -20.65
C GLY A 96 4.47 13.30 -19.93
N ASN A 97 4.65 14.39 -20.68
CA ASN A 97 4.32 15.71 -20.17
C ASN A 97 2.86 15.69 -19.72
N PHE A 98 2.61 15.77 -18.41
CA PHE A 98 1.35 16.32 -17.94
C PHE A 98 1.26 17.73 -18.55
N PRO A 99 0.25 18.03 -19.38
CA PRO A 99 0.19 19.32 -20.04
C PRO A 99 0.12 20.41 -18.98
N ALA A 100 1.04 21.39 -19.06
CA ALA A 100 1.04 22.62 -18.27
C ALA A 100 -0.20 23.52 -18.54
N ALA A 101 -1.23 22.98 -19.20
CA ALA A 101 -2.49 23.61 -19.54
C ALA A 101 -3.62 22.56 -19.51
N GLY A 102 -4.11 22.24 -18.32
CA GLY A 102 -5.36 21.50 -18.11
C GLY A 102 -5.26 19.99 -18.33
N PHE A 103 -5.93 19.24 -17.47
CA PHE A 103 -6.14 17.80 -17.61
C PHE A 103 -6.81 17.50 -18.97
N GLN A 104 -6.08 16.85 -19.89
CA GLN A 104 -6.63 16.44 -21.18
C GLN A 104 -7.03 14.96 -21.12
N VAL A 105 -8.33 14.71 -21.28
CA VAL A 105 -8.93 13.37 -21.35
C VAL A 105 -8.30 12.61 -22.52
N GLY A 106 -7.63 11.48 -22.24
CA GLY A 106 -7.02 10.60 -23.26
C GLY A 106 -5.49 10.48 -23.20
N THR A 107 -4.79 11.40 -22.52
CA THR A 107 -3.35 11.29 -22.20
C THR A 107 -3.09 11.31 -20.70
N THR A 108 -4.14 11.08 -19.90
CA THR A 108 -4.09 11.22 -18.45
C THR A 108 -3.04 10.27 -17.87
N PRO A 109 -2.00 10.80 -17.24
CA PRO A 109 -1.03 9.99 -16.53
C PRO A 109 -1.64 9.41 -15.26
N SER A 110 -1.18 8.22 -14.92
CA SER A 110 -1.63 7.51 -13.72
C SER A 110 -1.28 8.31 -12.46
N PHE A 111 -2.19 8.32 -11.49
CA PHE A 111 -2.03 9.07 -10.24
C PHE A 111 -2.53 8.26 -9.03
N CYS A 112 -2.20 8.73 -7.83
CA CYS A 112 -2.57 8.14 -6.56
C CYS A 112 -3.21 9.19 -5.65
N ILE A 113 -4.36 8.88 -5.07
CA ILE A 113 -4.96 9.65 -3.99
C ILE A 113 -4.61 8.93 -2.70
N ASP A 114 -3.82 9.59 -1.85
CA ASP A 114 -3.32 9.04 -0.60
C ASP A 114 -3.60 9.99 0.57
N PRO A 115 -4.82 9.95 1.13
CA PRO A 115 -5.24 10.96 2.08
C PRO A 115 -4.38 11.01 3.34
N TRP A 116 -3.83 9.87 3.78
CA TRP A 116 -3.01 9.84 4.97
C TRP A 116 -1.64 10.48 4.75
N PHE A 117 -1.10 10.39 3.53
CA PHE A 117 0.18 10.99 3.18
C PHE A 117 0.13 12.52 3.17
N LEU A 118 -1.04 13.15 2.99
CA LEU A 118 -1.22 14.61 3.08
C LEU A 118 -0.71 15.21 4.39
N ASN A 119 -0.91 14.51 5.51
CA ASN A 119 -0.49 15.00 6.81
C ASN A 119 1.05 15.08 6.94
N HIS A 120 1.75 14.34 6.08
CA HIS A 120 3.21 14.19 6.10
C HIS A 120 3.92 14.81 4.87
N ALA A 121 3.15 15.19 3.83
CA ALA A 121 3.61 15.77 2.58
C ALA A 121 4.35 17.13 2.71
N LEU A 122 4.46 17.68 3.92
CA LEU A 122 5.27 18.86 4.21
C LEU A 122 6.78 18.56 4.30
N SER A 123 7.17 17.30 4.10
CA SER A 123 8.56 16.87 4.18
C SER A 123 9.25 17.06 2.82
N TYR A 124 9.87 18.22 2.69
CA TYR A 124 10.64 18.74 1.56
C TYR A 124 11.66 17.75 0.99
N ARG A 125 11.84 17.72 -0.34
CA ARG A 125 12.99 17.08 -0.98
C ARG A 125 14.24 17.92 -0.73
N ASP A 126 15.21 17.39 0.01
CA ASP A 126 16.52 18.06 0.10
C ASP A 126 17.21 18.06 -1.28
N THR A 127 17.16 19.21 -1.97
CA THR A 127 17.84 19.43 -3.25
C THR A 127 19.35 19.65 -3.11
N SER A 128 19.87 19.76 -1.87
CA SER A 128 21.26 20.14 -1.61
C SER A 128 22.22 18.95 -1.50
N GLY A 129 21.71 17.72 -1.43
CA GLY A 129 22.48 16.49 -1.47
C GLY A 129 21.97 15.53 -2.54
N SER A 130 22.87 14.86 -3.24
CA SER A 130 22.58 13.81 -4.23
C SER A 130 22.07 12.51 -3.56
N VAL A 131 21.26 12.63 -2.51
CA VAL A 131 20.74 11.47 -1.78
C VAL A 131 19.70 10.79 -2.64
N ASN A 132 20.01 9.55 -3.00
CA ASN A 132 19.11 8.68 -3.72
C ASN A 132 17.92 8.34 -2.84
N GLY A 133 16.75 8.12 -3.43
CA GLY A 133 15.70 7.43 -2.70
C GLY A 133 14.37 8.12 -2.83
N PHE A 134 14.08 9.16 -2.06
CA PHE A 134 12.70 9.42 -1.64
C PHE A 134 12.05 10.68 -2.23
N HIS A 135 10.75 10.58 -2.57
CA HIS A 135 9.97 11.69 -3.11
C HIS A 135 8.51 11.67 -2.65
N ALA A 136 8.12 12.67 -1.86
CA ALA A 136 6.79 12.78 -1.21
C ALA A 136 5.64 12.88 -2.19
N GLY A 137 5.85 13.59 -3.29
CA GLY A 137 4.80 13.83 -4.29
C GLY A 137 4.50 12.65 -5.22
N VAL A 138 5.13 11.48 -5.02
CA VAL A 138 4.87 10.31 -5.86
C VAL A 138 4.71 9.04 -5.02
N PHE A 139 3.97 8.09 -5.57
CA PHE A 139 3.78 6.75 -5.05
C PHE A 139 4.37 5.73 -6.03
N PRO A 140 5.18 4.76 -5.55
CA PRO A 140 5.72 4.67 -4.19
C PRO A 140 6.58 5.88 -3.85
N TYR A 141 6.85 6.10 -2.56
CA TYR A 141 7.63 7.22 -2.01
C TYR A 141 9.11 7.26 -2.47
N TYR A 142 9.43 6.89 -3.70
CA TYR A 142 10.76 6.96 -4.28
C TYR A 142 10.82 7.88 -5.49
N ASP A 143 11.97 8.53 -5.70
CA ASP A 143 12.25 9.30 -6.92
C ASP A 143 12.04 8.41 -8.16
N SER A 144 11.55 9.01 -9.24
CA SER A 144 11.41 8.42 -10.57
C SER A 144 12.69 7.78 -11.09
N ASP A 145 13.84 8.35 -10.74
CA ASP A 145 15.14 7.81 -11.14
C ASP A 145 15.62 6.67 -10.22
N TYR A 146 15.06 6.47 -9.02
CA TYR A 146 15.55 5.46 -8.06
C TYR A 146 15.47 4.03 -8.61
N SER A 147 16.60 3.32 -8.54
CA SER A 147 16.74 1.91 -8.92
C SER A 147 16.81 0.98 -7.70
N PRO A 148 15.93 -0.05 -7.59
CA PRO A 148 15.94 -1.00 -6.48
C PRO A 148 17.21 -1.85 -6.38
N ALA A 149 18.01 -1.90 -7.45
CA ALA A 149 19.28 -2.60 -7.49
C ALA A 149 20.38 -1.90 -6.69
N VAL A 150 20.17 -0.64 -6.32
CA VAL A 150 21.11 0.17 -5.55
C VAL A 150 20.50 0.46 -4.20
N SER A 151 21.34 0.59 -3.18
CA SER A 151 20.92 1.06 -1.88
C SER A 151 20.21 2.42 -1.98
N PRO A 152 19.08 2.61 -1.25
CA PRO A 152 18.53 3.94 -1.05
C PRO A 152 19.51 4.86 -0.30
N ASN A 153 20.53 4.32 0.39
CA ASN A 153 21.61 5.08 1.04
C ASN A 153 22.65 5.66 0.07
N ALA A 154 22.61 5.31 -1.22
CA ALA A 154 23.66 5.72 -2.15
C ALA A 154 23.64 7.24 -2.38
N THR A 155 24.82 7.87 -2.33
CA THR A 155 25.02 9.32 -2.51
C THR A 155 24.98 9.78 -3.96
N ALA A 156 24.83 8.87 -4.93
CA ALA A 156 24.59 9.20 -6.32
C ALA A 156 23.84 8.05 -7.00
N MET A 157 22.80 8.39 -7.75
CA MET A 157 22.22 7.48 -8.72
C MET A 157 23.25 7.16 -9.81
N PRO A 158 23.39 5.90 -10.26
CA PRO A 158 24.08 5.60 -11.51
C PRO A 158 23.51 6.48 -12.62
N THR A 159 24.29 7.44 -13.10
CA THR A 159 23.86 8.34 -14.17
C THR A 159 23.61 7.51 -15.42
N GLY A 160 22.37 7.51 -15.90
CA GLY A 160 21.98 6.81 -17.13
C GLY A 160 21.49 5.38 -16.94
N ASP A 161 20.93 5.02 -15.77
CA ASP A 161 20.11 3.80 -15.69
C ASP A 161 18.99 3.91 -16.75
N PRO A 162 18.96 3.04 -17.77
CA PRO A 162 17.90 3.05 -18.78
C PRO A 162 16.53 2.71 -18.18
N ASN A 163 16.50 2.20 -16.96
CA ASN A 163 15.30 1.74 -16.27
C ASN A 163 14.68 2.83 -15.40
N GLN A 164 14.38 4.02 -15.93
CA GLN A 164 13.55 4.93 -15.14
C GLN A 164 12.18 4.29 -14.94
N PHE A 165 11.71 4.30 -13.70
CA PHE A 165 10.58 3.50 -13.27
C PHE A 165 9.35 4.40 -13.12
N PRO A 166 8.19 4.03 -13.69
CA PRO A 166 7.03 4.89 -13.64
C PRO A 166 6.55 5.03 -12.20
N ARG A 167 6.11 6.23 -11.85
CA ARG A 167 5.51 6.54 -10.55
C ARG A 167 4.11 7.08 -10.74
N LEU A 168 3.27 6.88 -9.73
CA LEU A 168 1.97 7.52 -9.63
C LEU A 168 2.14 8.86 -8.94
N TRP A 169 1.73 9.96 -9.56
CA TRP A 169 1.73 11.25 -8.87
C TRP A 169 0.72 11.23 -7.74
N ARG A 170 1.13 11.64 -6.53
CA ARG A 170 0.18 11.86 -5.44
C ARG A 170 -0.61 13.15 -5.73
N VAL A 171 -1.91 13.01 -5.83
CA VAL A 171 -2.84 14.12 -6.08
C VAL A 171 -3.89 14.16 -4.99
N PHE A 172 -4.40 15.36 -4.75
CA PHE A 172 -5.40 15.61 -3.73
C PHE A 172 -6.50 16.52 -4.26
N PRO A 173 -7.75 16.26 -3.86
CA PRO A 173 -8.82 17.21 -4.08
C PRO A 173 -8.51 18.54 -3.37
N GLU A 174 -8.74 19.67 -4.04
CA GLU A 174 -8.66 21.03 -3.47
C GLU A 174 -9.82 21.21 -2.48
N ILE A 175 -9.71 20.62 -1.29
CA ILE A 175 -10.88 20.42 -0.43
C ILE A 175 -11.42 21.72 0.14
N ILE A 176 -10.61 22.65 0.64
CA ILE A 176 -11.06 23.99 1.01
C ILE A 176 -9.80 24.85 1.11
N THR A 177 -9.75 25.95 0.36
CA THR A 177 -9.16 27.27 0.66
C THR A 177 -8.50 27.83 -0.60
N GLY A 178 -8.95 29.00 -1.06
CA GLY A 178 -8.31 29.75 -2.15
C GLY A 178 -6.91 30.30 -1.81
N SER A 179 -6.12 29.54 -1.03
CA SER A 179 -4.73 29.84 -0.67
C SER A 179 -3.96 28.54 -0.39
N PRO A 180 -2.89 28.24 -1.17
CA PRO A 180 -1.99 27.09 -0.96
C PRO A 180 -1.33 27.03 0.43
N ALA A 181 -1.34 28.14 1.18
CA ALA A 181 -0.73 28.21 2.52
C ALA A 181 -1.59 27.56 3.62
N LEU A 182 -2.90 27.38 3.40
CA LEU A 182 -3.82 26.84 4.39
C LEU A 182 -3.89 25.30 4.38
N SER A 183 -3.37 24.65 3.33
CA SER A 183 -3.12 23.20 3.25
C SER A 183 -2.33 22.67 4.45
N ARG A 184 -1.50 23.52 5.08
CA ARG A 184 -0.70 23.20 6.28
C ARG A 184 -1.50 22.96 7.57
N ARG A 185 -2.77 23.37 7.65
CA ARG A 185 -3.60 23.23 8.87
C ARG A 185 -4.63 22.10 8.81
N ILE A 186 -4.64 21.31 7.73
CA ILE A 186 -5.70 20.34 7.46
C ILE A 186 -5.40 18.96 8.07
N GLY A 187 -4.24 18.72 8.69
CA GLY A 187 -3.87 17.41 9.25
C GLY A 187 -4.96 16.73 10.09
N GLY A 188 -5.59 17.48 11.00
CA GLY A 188 -6.72 16.98 11.81
C GLY A 188 -8.04 16.83 11.04
N ALA A 189 -8.29 17.69 10.06
CA ALA A 189 -9.49 17.61 9.22
C ALA A 189 -9.41 16.45 8.22
N ILE A 190 -8.23 16.17 7.65
CA ILE A 190 -7.97 15.02 6.77
C ILE A 190 -8.12 13.71 7.54
N GLN A 191 -7.52 13.59 8.73
CA GLN A 191 -7.77 12.41 9.56
C GLN A 191 -9.27 12.24 9.82
N SER A 192 -9.99 13.31 10.16
CA SER A 192 -11.44 13.18 10.35
C SER A 192 -12.19 12.78 9.08
N VAL A 193 -11.89 13.35 7.91
CA VAL A 193 -12.61 13.05 6.65
C VAL A 193 -12.30 11.66 6.12
N PHE A 194 -11.06 11.19 6.29
CA PHE A 194 -10.53 10.01 5.62
C PHE A 194 -10.30 8.81 6.53
N GLN A 195 -10.33 8.97 7.86
CA GLN A 195 -10.49 7.85 8.78
C GLN A 195 -11.91 7.33 8.70
N ASN A 196 -12.03 6.00 8.63
CA ASN A 196 -13.31 5.35 8.54
C ASN A 196 -13.97 5.29 9.93
N ASP A 197 -15.23 5.69 10.06
CA ASP A 197 -15.94 5.80 11.35
C ASP A 197 -16.29 4.45 12.00
N ASP A 198 -16.10 3.35 11.29
CA ASP A 198 -16.65 2.04 11.67
C ASP A 198 -15.85 1.33 12.78
N SER A 199 -14.61 1.77 13.05
CA SER A 199 -13.80 1.23 14.15
C SER A 199 -13.92 2.15 15.35
N LEU A 200 -14.85 1.92 16.26
CA LEU A 200 -15.07 2.83 17.40
C LEU A 200 -13.85 2.83 18.34
N SER A 201 -13.22 3.98 18.53
CA SER A 201 -12.23 4.13 19.59
C SER A 201 -12.96 4.22 20.94
N MET A 202 -12.72 3.23 21.80
CA MET A 202 -13.23 3.20 23.17
C MET A 202 -12.07 3.40 24.14
N GLU A 203 -12.21 4.38 25.02
CA GLU A 203 -11.37 4.53 26.19
C GLU A 203 -11.92 3.66 27.30
N PHE A 204 -11.10 2.74 27.80
CA PHE A 204 -11.39 1.99 29.01
C PHE A 204 -10.75 2.73 30.17
N PRO A 205 -11.53 3.33 31.09
CA PRO A 205 -10.95 3.98 32.25
C PRO A 205 -10.16 2.99 33.09
N ASP A 206 -9.06 3.44 33.70
CA ASP A 206 -8.26 2.62 34.63
C ASP A 206 -9.09 2.11 35.83
N ASP A 207 -10.18 2.80 36.15
CA ASP A 207 -11.16 2.38 37.15
C ASP A 207 -12.18 1.39 36.51
N PRO A 208 -12.18 0.11 36.90
CA PRO A 208 -13.07 -0.91 36.35
C PRO A 208 -14.54 -0.72 36.75
N THR A 209 -14.87 0.25 37.61
CA THR A 209 -16.25 0.60 37.94
C THR A 209 -16.86 1.62 36.97
N LEU A 210 -16.04 2.24 36.13
CA LEU A 210 -16.50 3.18 35.10
C LEU A 210 -16.76 2.44 33.78
N TYR A 211 -17.81 2.88 33.07
CA TYR A 211 -18.14 2.33 31.77
C TYR A 211 -17.13 2.81 30.71
N PRO A 212 -16.81 1.98 29.70
CA PRO A 212 -16.03 2.42 28.55
C PRO A 212 -16.65 3.65 27.90
N GLN A 213 -15.83 4.65 27.62
CA GLN A 213 -16.28 5.88 26.99
C GLN A 213 -15.86 5.92 25.54
N GLN A 214 -16.78 6.31 24.66
CA GLN A 214 -16.43 6.55 23.27
C GLN A 214 -15.66 7.86 23.13
N ILE A 215 -14.47 7.81 22.54
CA ILE A 215 -13.68 9.00 22.26
C ILE A 215 -14.29 9.73 21.06
N ALA A 216 -14.43 11.06 21.15
CA ALA A 216 -14.92 11.90 20.08
C ALA A 216 -13.88 12.95 19.69
N TYR A 217 -13.73 13.19 18.39
CA TYR A 217 -13.01 14.34 17.88
C TYR A 217 -13.74 15.62 18.30
N THR A 218 -13.04 16.49 19.00
CA THR A 218 -13.57 17.78 19.41
C THR A 218 -13.01 18.89 18.52
N SER A 219 -13.89 19.71 17.95
CA SER A 219 -13.48 20.92 17.24
C SER A 219 -13.59 22.10 18.20
N GLN A 220 -12.57 22.94 18.25
CA GLN A 220 -12.69 24.24 18.90
C GLN A 220 -13.53 25.17 18.03
N VAL A 221 -14.69 25.57 18.55
CA VAL A 221 -15.47 26.67 17.98
C VAL A 221 -15.34 27.84 18.96
N GLY A 222 -14.54 28.84 18.59
CA GLY A 222 -14.24 30.00 19.43
C GLY A 222 -13.23 29.72 20.55
N ALA A 223 -13.07 30.69 21.46
CA ALA A 223 -11.96 30.73 22.42
C ALA A 223 -12.13 29.84 23.68
N ALA A 224 -13.22 29.07 23.85
CA ALA A 224 -13.48 28.40 25.13
C ALA A 224 -14.28 27.08 25.09
N SER A 225 -14.66 26.53 23.94
CA SER A 225 -15.49 25.32 23.89
C SER A 225 -15.03 24.30 22.85
N ASN A 226 -14.64 23.13 23.33
CA ASN A 226 -14.44 21.91 22.56
C ASN A 226 -15.80 21.25 22.35
N ILE A 227 -16.35 21.33 21.14
CA ILE A 227 -17.60 20.62 20.80
C ILE A 227 -17.19 19.29 20.18
N ALA A 228 -17.72 18.17 20.68
CA ALA A 228 -17.59 16.89 20.03
C ALA A 228 -18.30 16.96 18.67
N VAL A 229 -17.54 16.93 17.58
CA VAL A 229 -18.05 17.04 16.21
C VAL A 229 -18.24 15.66 15.59
N ARG A 230 -17.38 14.70 15.94
CA ARG A 230 -17.40 13.36 15.33
C ARG A 230 -16.86 12.31 16.28
N ARG A 231 -17.27 11.05 16.10
CA ARG A 231 -16.70 9.89 16.80
C ARG A 231 -15.26 9.67 16.33
N LEU A 232 -14.37 9.31 17.23
CA LEU A 232 -12.99 8.99 16.86
C LEU A 232 -12.90 7.50 16.50
N ALA A 233 -12.25 7.23 15.38
CA ALA A 233 -12.02 5.86 14.95
C ALA A 233 -10.65 5.36 15.43
N GLU A 234 -10.54 4.07 15.77
CA GLU A 234 -9.29 3.44 16.21
C GLU A 234 -8.20 3.49 15.12
N GLY A 235 -8.60 3.63 13.86
CA GLY A 235 -7.69 4.00 12.77
C GLY A 235 -6.80 2.85 12.25
N HIS A 236 -7.11 1.60 12.59
CA HIS A 236 -6.37 0.42 12.14
C HIS A 236 -6.38 0.19 10.63
N TYR A 237 -7.25 0.87 9.88
CA TYR A 237 -7.33 0.73 8.43
C TYR A 237 -7.26 2.09 7.78
N SER A 238 -6.42 2.18 6.76
CA SER A 238 -6.29 3.32 5.85
C SER A 238 -6.46 2.84 4.42
N TRP A 239 -6.58 3.77 3.49
CA TRP A 239 -6.70 3.43 2.08
C TRP A 239 -5.90 4.38 1.20
N ILE A 240 -5.50 3.86 0.05
CA ILE A 240 -5.01 4.64 -1.09
C ILE A 240 -5.84 4.29 -2.33
N ALA A 241 -5.96 5.22 -3.26
CA ALA A 241 -6.65 4.99 -4.52
C ALA A 241 -5.72 5.29 -5.69
N THR A 242 -5.39 4.27 -6.47
CA THR A 242 -4.58 4.43 -7.68
C THR A 242 -5.49 4.49 -8.90
N VAL A 243 -5.31 5.49 -9.74
CA VAL A 243 -6.05 5.67 -10.99
C VAL A 243 -5.10 5.50 -12.16
N THR A 244 -5.42 4.57 -13.05
CA THR A 244 -4.52 4.13 -14.12
C THR A 244 -5.31 3.97 -15.42
N PRO A 245 -4.74 4.20 -16.60
CA PRO A 245 -5.45 3.96 -17.86
C PRO A 245 -5.88 2.50 -18.01
N SER A 246 -7.14 2.29 -18.37
CA SER A 246 -7.68 0.96 -18.65
C SER A 246 -7.46 0.61 -20.13
N ASN A 247 -7.17 -0.67 -20.40
CA ASN A 247 -7.14 -1.21 -21.76
C ASN A 247 -8.52 -1.72 -22.22
N SER A 248 -9.59 -1.30 -21.54
CA SER A 248 -10.95 -1.74 -21.82
C SER A 248 -11.38 -1.44 -23.25
N VAL A 249 -11.92 -2.47 -23.88
CA VAL A 249 -12.48 -2.40 -25.24
C VAL A 249 -13.88 -1.76 -25.22
N ILE A 250 -14.52 -1.67 -24.05
CA ILE A 250 -15.92 -1.26 -23.90
C ILE A 250 -16.05 0.27 -23.88
N ALA A 251 -15.11 0.96 -23.24
CA ALA A 251 -15.13 2.42 -23.13
C ALA A 251 -13.74 2.99 -23.44
N ALA A 252 -13.58 3.53 -24.65
CA ALA A 252 -12.36 4.23 -25.05
C ALA A 252 -12.10 5.41 -24.10
N GLY A 253 -10.92 5.42 -23.45
CA GLY A 253 -10.56 6.41 -22.45
C GLY A 253 -11.01 6.09 -21.02
N ALA A 254 -11.52 4.88 -20.77
CA ALA A 254 -11.79 4.42 -19.41
C ALA A 254 -10.51 4.37 -18.56
N MET A 255 -10.68 4.66 -17.29
CA MET A 255 -9.63 4.55 -16.28
C MET A 255 -10.03 3.46 -15.30
N LYS A 256 -9.03 2.80 -14.73
CA LYS A 256 -9.17 1.82 -13.66
C LYS A 256 -8.81 2.49 -12.35
N LEU A 257 -9.78 2.55 -11.45
CA LEU A 257 -9.61 2.98 -10.07
C LEU A 257 -9.46 1.74 -9.19
N SER A 258 -8.28 1.58 -8.59
CA SER A 258 -7.99 0.52 -7.63
C SER A 258 -7.86 1.14 -6.24
N VAL A 259 -8.77 0.79 -5.34
CA VAL A 259 -8.77 1.22 -3.95
C VAL A 259 -8.14 0.11 -3.10
N VAL A 260 -7.02 0.44 -2.47
CA VAL A 260 -6.20 -0.48 -1.68
C VAL A 260 -6.41 -0.19 -0.21
N ILE A 261 -6.77 -1.21 0.56
CA ILE A 261 -6.92 -1.14 2.01
C ILE A 261 -5.65 -1.62 2.69
N ILE A 262 -5.13 -0.80 3.58
CA ILE A 262 -3.87 -1.00 4.28
C ILE A 262 -4.15 -1.03 5.78
N ARG A 263 -3.79 -2.14 6.42
CA ARG A 263 -3.93 -2.34 7.87
C ARG A 263 -2.72 -1.80 8.60
N ASP A 264 -2.95 -1.12 9.73
CA ASP A 264 -1.93 -0.64 10.66
C ASP A 264 -0.79 0.07 9.90
N ARG A 265 -1.18 0.94 8.95
CA ARG A 265 -0.23 1.62 8.08
C ARG A 265 0.66 2.51 8.93
N VAL A 266 1.89 2.05 9.16
CA VAL A 266 2.90 2.88 9.81
C VAL A 266 3.32 3.92 8.80
N PHE A 267 3.56 5.13 9.28
CA PHE A 267 4.34 6.09 8.53
C PHE A 267 5.62 6.24 9.32
N VAL A 268 6.74 5.93 8.70
CA VAL A 268 8.05 6.28 9.25
C VAL A 268 8.48 7.55 8.51
N PRO A 269 8.05 8.76 8.93
CA PRO A 269 8.91 9.91 8.73
C PRO A 269 10.13 9.60 9.59
N HIS A 270 11.27 9.37 8.94
CA HIS A 270 12.49 8.97 9.63
C HIS A 270 12.74 9.89 10.86
N PRO A 271 12.82 9.35 12.10
CA PRO A 271 12.66 10.13 13.33
C PRO A 271 13.91 10.90 13.78
N SER A 272 14.97 10.96 12.99
CA SER A 272 16.26 11.49 13.48
C SER A 272 16.36 13.02 13.52
N ASN A 273 15.33 13.77 13.10
CA ASN A 273 15.35 15.22 13.29
C ASN A 273 13.97 15.76 13.70
N PRO A 274 13.74 16.11 14.99
CA PRO A 274 12.59 16.94 15.34
C PRO A 274 12.66 18.22 14.52
N LEU A 275 11.50 18.68 14.04
CA LEU A 275 11.26 19.92 13.30
C LEU A 275 11.90 21.15 14.00
N THR A 276 13.21 21.28 13.90
CA THR A 276 13.94 22.51 14.20
C THR A 276 14.03 23.23 12.86
N SER A 277 13.46 24.43 12.83
CA SER A 277 12.99 25.14 11.64
C SER A 277 14.07 25.63 10.65
N THR A 278 15.26 25.03 10.65
CA THR A 278 16.42 25.53 9.89
C THR A 278 17.21 24.46 9.15
N SER A 279 16.93 23.17 9.34
CA SER A 279 17.55 22.11 8.55
C SER A 279 16.47 21.38 7.77
N PRO A 280 16.57 21.27 6.42
CA PRO A 280 15.71 20.35 5.69
C PRO A 280 15.80 18.99 6.38
N LEU A 281 14.68 18.25 6.44
CA LEU A 281 14.67 16.90 6.95
C LEU A 281 15.65 16.08 6.10
N ASN A 282 16.90 16.00 6.56
CA ASN A 282 17.86 15.05 6.04
C ASN A 282 17.28 13.70 6.44
N TYR A 283 16.56 13.09 5.51
CA TYR A 283 16.23 11.68 5.54
C TYR A 283 17.56 10.93 5.52
N ALA A 284 18.20 10.83 6.68
CA ALA A 284 19.41 10.05 6.86
C ALA A 284 18.98 8.60 6.70
N VAL A 285 19.12 8.10 5.48
CA VAL A 285 18.84 6.72 5.15
C VAL A 285 19.75 5.84 6.04
N SER A 286 19.20 4.74 6.57
CA SER A 286 19.91 3.89 7.52
C SER A 286 20.54 2.69 6.79
N ALA A 287 21.70 2.26 7.25
CA ALA A 287 22.28 0.98 6.85
C ALA A 287 21.44 -0.22 7.32
N ASP A 288 20.53 -0.01 8.27
CA ASP A 288 19.54 -0.98 8.68
C ASP A 288 18.29 -0.90 7.79
N ALA A 289 17.97 -2.01 7.12
CA ALA A 289 16.86 -2.11 6.19
C ALA A 289 15.49 -1.84 6.83
N GLU A 290 15.34 -2.17 8.12
CA GLU A 290 14.11 -1.92 8.90
C GLU A 290 13.89 -0.44 9.23
N SER A 291 14.97 0.33 9.19
CA SER A 291 14.96 1.76 9.46
C SER A 291 14.68 2.61 8.21
N ASN A 292 14.63 2.00 7.03
CA ASN A 292 14.27 2.63 5.76
C ASN A 292 12.75 2.64 5.54
N ALA A 293 12.26 3.17 4.42
CA ALA A 293 10.82 3.22 4.13
C ALA A 293 10.24 1.79 3.94
N THR A 294 9.85 1.14 5.04
CA THR A 294 9.34 -0.23 5.04
C THR A 294 7.92 -0.35 4.52
N ASN A 295 7.13 0.73 4.61
CA ASN A 295 5.71 0.74 4.26
C ASN A 295 5.44 0.76 2.75
N GLU A 296 6.34 1.36 1.98
CA GLU A 296 6.27 1.42 0.53
C GLU A 296 7.66 1.08 0.05
N ARG A 297 7.84 -0.13 -0.48
CA ARG A 297 9.12 -0.65 -0.94
C ARG A 297 9.07 -0.91 -2.43
N LEU A 298 10.23 -0.79 -3.07
CA LEU A 298 10.40 -1.09 -4.49
C LEU A 298 11.38 -2.24 -4.67
N ALA A 299 11.05 -3.11 -5.62
CA ALA A 299 11.90 -4.21 -6.06
C ALA A 299 11.83 -4.40 -7.57
N LEU A 300 12.90 -4.89 -8.18
CA LEU A 300 13.01 -5.17 -9.60
C LEU A 300 12.45 -6.58 -9.92
N ILE A 301 11.82 -6.73 -11.08
CA ILE A 301 11.41 -8.04 -11.62
C ILE A 301 12.38 -8.50 -12.70
N THR A 302 12.97 -9.69 -12.53
CA THR A 302 13.99 -10.24 -13.47
C THR A 302 13.57 -11.52 -14.18
N GLY A 303 12.51 -12.20 -13.72
CA GLY A 303 12.02 -13.43 -14.36
C GLY A 303 10.53 -13.60 -14.18
N ALA A 304 9.75 -13.33 -15.23
CA ALA A 304 8.29 -13.40 -15.22
C ALA A 304 7.80 -14.56 -16.08
N ILE A 305 6.88 -15.37 -15.55
CA ILE A 305 6.27 -16.51 -16.26
C ILE A 305 4.77 -16.50 -15.96
N GLY A 306 3.93 -16.61 -16.99
CA GLY A 306 2.47 -16.60 -16.87
C GLY A 306 1.87 -15.25 -17.23
N PHE A 307 0.83 -14.83 -16.50
CA PHE A 307 0.04 -13.59 -16.71
C PHE A 307 -0.79 -13.54 -17.99
N VAL A 308 -1.12 -14.73 -18.52
CA VAL A 308 -2.06 -14.91 -19.63
C VAL A 308 -3.08 -15.98 -19.23
N GLY A 309 -4.38 -15.71 -19.40
CA GLY A 309 -5.47 -16.63 -19.07
C GLY A 309 -6.14 -16.40 -17.70
N GLY A 310 -5.82 -15.32 -17.00
CA GLY A 310 -6.56 -14.79 -15.84
C GLY A 310 -6.19 -15.43 -14.49
N LEU A 311 -5.09 -16.17 -14.41
CA LEU A 311 -4.66 -16.87 -13.19
C LEU A 311 -3.45 -16.23 -12.48
N GLY A 312 -2.97 -15.09 -13.00
CA GLY A 312 -1.71 -14.49 -12.57
C GLY A 312 -0.47 -15.25 -13.08
N GLY A 313 0.60 -15.25 -12.30
CA GLY A 313 1.89 -15.79 -12.74
C GLY A 313 2.94 -15.87 -11.63
N SER A 314 4.17 -16.21 -11.99
CA SER A 314 5.31 -16.26 -11.07
C SER A 314 6.35 -15.24 -11.50
N VAL A 315 6.92 -14.53 -10.52
CA VAL A 315 7.97 -13.55 -10.74
C VAL A 315 9.16 -13.77 -9.81
N THR A 316 10.36 -13.51 -10.31
CA THR A 316 11.55 -13.32 -9.47
C THR A 316 11.69 -11.84 -9.15
N VAL A 317 11.70 -11.53 -7.86
CA VAL A 317 11.78 -10.20 -7.28
C VAL A 317 13.17 -10.02 -6.68
N GLU A 318 13.82 -8.89 -6.96
CA GLU A 318 15.16 -8.58 -6.48
C GLU A 318 15.26 -7.13 -5.97
N ALA A 319 15.91 -6.90 -4.84
CA ALA A 319 16.23 -5.56 -4.34
C ALA A 319 17.54 -5.55 -3.55
N SER A 320 18.07 -4.36 -3.26
CA SER A 320 19.21 -4.15 -2.36
C SER A 320 18.96 -4.75 -0.96
N THR A 321 20.00 -5.24 -0.29
CA THR A 321 19.93 -5.70 1.12
C THR A 321 19.57 -4.60 2.10
N ASP A 322 19.71 -3.35 1.70
CA ASP A 322 19.29 -2.19 2.50
C ASP A 322 17.77 -1.94 2.41
N MET A 323 17.06 -2.77 1.65
CA MET A 323 15.60 -2.83 1.59
C MET A 323 15.11 -4.09 2.28
N ASN A 324 14.12 -3.95 3.15
CA ASN A 324 13.50 -5.09 3.83
C ASN A 324 12.91 -6.07 2.79
N ASP A 325 13.14 -7.38 2.97
CA ASP A 325 12.76 -8.47 2.06
C ASP A 325 11.44 -9.17 2.43
N SER A 326 10.74 -8.67 3.45
CA SER A 326 9.47 -9.22 3.94
C SER A 326 8.38 -9.10 2.87
N ILE A 327 7.94 -10.22 2.33
CA ILE A 327 6.77 -10.31 1.46
C ILE A 327 5.96 -11.47 2.03
N LYS A 328 4.67 -11.25 2.28
CA LYS A 328 3.80 -12.25 2.92
C LYS A 328 2.76 -12.76 1.92
N ALA A 329 2.40 -14.03 2.04
CA ALA A 329 1.21 -14.54 1.35
C ALA A 329 -0.05 -13.82 1.85
N GLY A 330 -1.00 -13.56 0.95
CA GLY A 330 -2.20 -12.76 1.17
C GLY A 330 -1.99 -11.24 1.07
N GLN A 331 -0.75 -10.76 0.91
CA GLN A 331 -0.46 -9.33 0.74
C GLN A 331 -0.70 -8.89 -0.70
N TRP A 332 -1.16 -7.66 -0.89
CA TRP A 332 -1.28 -7.06 -2.22
C TRP A 332 -0.03 -6.27 -2.62
N VAL A 333 0.39 -6.45 -3.87
CA VAL A 333 1.53 -5.76 -4.48
C VAL A 333 1.13 -5.18 -5.84
N MET A 334 1.77 -4.09 -6.25
CA MET A 334 1.53 -3.48 -7.55
C MET A 334 2.71 -3.71 -8.48
N LEU A 335 2.47 -4.35 -9.61
CA LEU A 335 3.45 -4.44 -10.69
C LEU A 335 3.32 -3.21 -11.59
N SER A 336 4.45 -2.65 -11.99
CA SER A 336 4.49 -1.41 -12.76
C SER A 336 5.60 -1.47 -13.81
N GLN A 337 5.27 -1.06 -15.03
CA GLN A 337 6.20 -1.12 -16.16
C GLN A 337 6.09 0.16 -16.98
N ARG A 338 7.26 0.72 -17.32
CA ARG A 338 7.33 1.88 -18.22
C ARG A 338 6.97 1.44 -19.63
N ASN A 339 6.25 2.30 -20.34
CA ASN A 339 6.19 2.21 -21.79
C ASN A 339 7.22 3.17 -22.40
N PHE A 340 8.15 2.67 -23.21
CA PHE A 340 9.10 3.54 -23.92
C PHE A 340 8.45 4.26 -25.11
N ASN A 341 7.27 3.82 -25.55
CA ASN A 341 6.47 4.58 -26.49
C ASN A 341 5.81 5.76 -25.76
N PRO A 342 6.18 7.02 -26.05
CA PRO A 342 5.61 8.21 -25.39
C PRO A 342 4.10 8.37 -25.61
N SER A 343 3.52 7.66 -26.58
CA SER A 343 2.09 7.68 -26.86
C SER A 343 1.29 6.66 -26.04
N LEU A 344 1.95 5.82 -25.25
CA LEU A 344 1.31 4.81 -24.41
C LEU A 344 1.60 5.09 -22.93
N PRO A 345 0.59 5.02 -22.06
CA PRO A 345 0.80 5.24 -20.63
C PRO A 345 1.60 4.10 -19.99
N ALA A 346 2.20 4.41 -18.84
CA ALA A 346 2.75 3.39 -17.96
C ALA A 346 1.65 2.45 -17.47
N VAL A 347 2.02 1.18 -17.31
CA VAL A 347 1.11 0.13 -16.85
C VAL A 347 1.32 -0.07 -15.36
N HIS A 348 0.21 -0.14 -14.61
CA HIS A 348 0.20 -0.43 -13.18
C HIS A 348 -0.95 -1.40 -12.90
N VAL A 349 -0.66 -2.53 -12.26
CA VAL A 349 -1.64 -3.58 -11.99
C VAL A 349 -1.40 -4.19 -10.61
N TRP A 350 -2.46 -4.32 -9.83
CA TRP A 350 -2.41 -4.94 -8.50
C TRP A 350 -2.59 -6.46 -8.59
N TYR A 351 -1.81 -7.17 -7.77
CA TYR A 351 -1.83 -8.63 -7.65
C TYR A 351 -1.81 -9.02 -6.18
N GLU A 352 -2.48 -10.13 -5.86
CA GLU A 352 -2.38 -10.77 -4.56
C GLU A 352 -1.21 -11.75 -4.56
N VAL A 353 -0.40 -11.73 -3.50
CA VAL A 353 0.68 -12.67 -3.30
C VAL A 353 0.11 -13.99 -2.80
N ASN A 354 0.20 -15.05 -3.60
CA ASN A 354 -0.26 -16.38 -3.19
C ASN A 354 0.81 -17.16 -2.44
N ASN A 355 2.06 -17.11 -2.91
CA ASN A 355 3.18 -17.82 -2.28
C ASN A 355 4.49 -17.07 -2.46
N VAL A 356 5.41 -17.24 -1.50
CA VAL A 356 6.71 -16.57 -1.47
C VAL A 356 7.78 -17.60 -1.11
N SER A 357 8.84 -17.69 -1.90
CA SER A 357 10.00 -18.54 -1.59
C SER A 357 10.85 -17.95 -0.47
N GLU A 358 11.76 -18.75 0.09
CA GLU A 358 12.81 -18.22 0.95
C GLU A 358 13.72 -17.21 0.22
N PRO A 359 14.23 -16.19 0.91
CA PRO A 359 15.20 -15.25 0.35
C PRO A 359 16.53 -15.95 0.06
N SER A 360 17.13 -15.54 -1.06
CA SER A 360 18.49 -15.94 -1.43
C SER A 360 19.26 -14.73 -1.94
N PRO A 361 20.60 -14.76 -2.00
CA PRO A 361 21.37 -13.64 -2.56
C PRO A 361 21.01 -13.40 -4.04
N SER A 362 20.84 -12.13 -4.42
CA SER A 362 20.68 -11.74 -5.83
C SER A 362 21.92 -12.12 -6.62
N THR A 363 21.70 -12.60 -7.84
CA THR A 363 22.76 -12.87 -8.82
C THR A 363 22.91 -11.74 -9.84
N SER A 364 21.98 -10.79 -9.85
CA SER A 364 21.92 -9.71 -10.84
C SER A 364 22.72 -8.47 -10.39
N PHE A 365 22.85 -8.24 -9.08
CA PHE A 365 23.67 -7.17 -8.53
C PHE A 365 24.22 -7.50 -7.13
N THR A 366 25.40 -6.97 -6.83
CA THR A 366 26.11 -7.20 -5.56
C THR A 366 25.34 -6.56 -4.40
N GLY A 367 25.17 -7.30 -3.31
CA GLY A 367 24.48 -6.80 -2.12
C GLY A 367 22.96 -6.70 -2.30
N GLY A 368 22.36 -7.58 -3.11
CA GLY A 368 20.92 -7.73 -3.23
C GLY A 368 20.40 -9.05 -2.66
N TRP A 369 19.10 -9.10 -2.37
CA TRP A 369 18.34 -10.33 -2.14
C TRP A 369 17.44 -10.61 -3.34
N LYS A 370 17.05 -11.88 -3.49
CA LYS A 370 16.08 -12.35 -4.48
C LYS A 370 15.08 -13.34 -3.87
N ARG A 371 13.83 -13.27 -4.33
CA ARG A 371 12.73 -14.18 -3.96
C ARG A 371 11.88 -14.50 -5.18
N THR A 372 11.36 -15.72 -5.24
CA THR A 372 10.33 -16.08 -6.20
C THR A 372 8.96 -15.90 -5.55
N VAL A 373 8.08 -15.17 -6.22
CA VAL A 373 6.74 -14.82 -5.75
C VAL A 373 5.71 -15.31 -6.76
N SER A 374 4.73 -16.08 -6.30
CA SER A 374 3.56 -16.45 -7.08
C SER A 374 2.46 -15.41 -6.82
N LEU A 375 1.94 -14.85 -7.90
CA LEU A 375 0.95 -13.77 -7.91
C LEU A 375 -0.34 -14.26 -8.54
N VAL A 376 -1.47 -13.84 -7.97
CA VAL A 376 -2.82 -14.07 -8.48
C VAL A 376 -3.43 -12.72 -8.85
N GLY A 377 -4.05 -12.66 -10.02
CA GLY A 377 -4.64 -11.42 -10.52
C GLY A 377 -4.97 -11.50 -12.01
N PRO A 378 -5.34 -10.35 -12.61
CA PRO A 378 -5.71 -10.28 -14.01
C PRO A 378 -4.52 -10.55 -14.93
N ASP A 379 -4.79 -10.65 -16.23
CA ASP A 379 -3.73 -10.75 -17.23
C ASP A 379 -2.89 -9.48 -17.30
N TRP A 380 -1.61 -9.67 -17.64
CA TRP A 380 -0.73 -8.55 -17.92
C TRP A 380 -1.18 -7.90 -19.23
N PRO A 381 -1.40 -6.56 -19.25
CA PRO A 381 -1.98 -5.91 -20.41
C PRO A 381 -1.00 -5.73 -21.57
N GLN A 382 0.29 -6.02 -21.38
CA GLN A 382 1.30 -6.00 -22.45
C GLN A 382 1.64 -7.43 -22.87
N PRO A 383 2.05 -7.65 -24.14
CA PRO A 383 2.38 -8.98 -24.65
C PRO A 383 3.62 -9.59 -23.98
N ASP A 384 4.48 -8.79 -23.37
CA ASP A 384 5.69 -9.26 -22.69
C ASP A 384 6.04 -8.38 -21.48
N MET A 385 6.19 -9.01 -20.31
CA MET A 385 6.61 -8.33 -19.09
C MET A 385 8.15 -8.20 -18.99
N THR A 386 8.89 -8.93 -19.83
CA THR A 386 10.36 -9.00 -19.81
C THR A 386 11.03 -7.99 -20.74
N SER A 387 10.31 -7.46 -21.74
CA SER A 387 10.87 -6.54 -22.73
C SER A 387 11.28 -5.18 -22.15
N ASN A 388 10.59 -4.73 -21.09
CA ASN A 388 10.90 -3.50 -20.36
C ASN A 388 11.04 -3.80 -18.88
N ALA A 389 11.86 -3.02 -18.19
CA ALA A 389 12.02 -3.14 -16.75
C ALA A 389 10.68 -2.98 -16.03
N THR A 390 10.26 -4.05 -15.38
CA THR A 390 9.07 -4.10 -14.53
C THR A 390 9.53 -4.06 -13.08
N HIS A 391 8.84 -3.29 -12.25
CA HIS A 391 9.09 -3.25 -10.82
C HIS A 391 7.86 -3.66 -10.04
N MET A 392 8.09 -4.16 -8.84
CA MET A 392 7.09 -4.46 -7.84
C MET A 392 7.14 -3.38 -6.76
N THR A 393 5.99 -2.75 -6.54
CA THR A 393 5.71 -1.96 -5.36
C THR A 393 5.13 -2.88 -4.29
N ILE A 394 5.80 -2.94 -3.15
CA ILE A 394 5.36 -3.71 -1.99
C ILE A 394 4.83 -2.70 -0.97
N VAL A 395 3.53 -2.76 -0.70
CA VAL A 395 2.89 -1.94 0.35
C VAL A 395 2.68 -2.83 1.57
N GLU A 396 3.36 -2.51 2.67
CA GLU A 396 3.25 -3.30 3.89
C GLU A 396 1.79 -3.35 4.37
N ASN A 397 1.31 -4.54 4.72
CA ASN A 397 -0.04 -4.77 5.23
C ASN A 397 -1.17 -4.30 4.28
N ALA A 398 -0.94 -4.24 2.96
CA ALA A 398 -2.05 -4.12 2.00
C ALA A 398 -2.84 -5.44 1.96
N ILE A 399 -4.07 -5.42 2.48
CA ILE A 399 -4.89 -6.63 2.71
C ILE A 399 -5.98 -6.85 1.66
N ALA A 400 -6.42 -5.79 0.98
CA ALA A 400 -7.47 -5.89 -0.02
C ALA A 400 -7.33 -4.81 -1.09
N VAL A 401 -7.72 -5.15 -2.32
CA VAL A 401 -7.83 -4.21 -3.43
C VAL A 401 -9.20 -4.38 -4.09
N LYS A 402 -9.93 -3.27 -4.22
CA LYS A 402 -11.16 -3.20 -5.00
C LYS A 402 -10.93 -2.39 -6.24
N GLU A 403 -11.19 -2.97 -7.39
CA GLU A 403 -11.02 -2.32 -8.68
C GLU A 403 -12.37 -2.02 -9.30
N ILE A 404 -12.52 -0.80 -9.82
CA ILE A 404 -13.69 -0.36 -10.59
C ILE A 404 -13.24 0.42 -11.82
N GLU A 405 -14.04 0.32 -12.86
CA GLU A 405 -13.83 1.09 -14.08
C GLU A 405 -14.59 2.42 -13.99
N ILE A 406 -13.92 3.52 -14.37
CA ILE A 406 -14.44 4.88 -14.26
C ILE A 406 -14.16 5.67 -15.54
N THR A 407 -14.86 6.79 -15.70
CA THR A 407 -14.60 7.80 -16.72
C THR A 407 -14.34 9.13 -16.03
N LEU A 408 -13.29 9.85 -16.44
CA LEU A 408 -12.85 11.11 -15.84
C LEU A 408 -13.35 12.33 -16.62
#